data_AF-A0A3M7P4S0-F1
#
_entry.id   AF-A0A3M7P4S0-F1
#
_cell.length_a   1.000
_cell.length_b   1.000
_cell.length_c   1.000
_cell.angle_alpha   90.00
_cell.angle_beta   90.00
_cell.angle_gamma   90.00
#
_symmetry.space_group_name_H-M   'P 1'
#
loop_
_entity.id
_entity.type
_entity.pdbx_description
1 polymer ?
#
loop_
_entity_poly.entity_id
_entity_poly.type
_entity_poly.pdbx_seq_one_letter_code
_entity_poly.pdbx_strand_id
1 'polypeptide(L)'
;MVKKATGTSKISKNSKNFADMKNQLIQEPNRIILKYIKAPFDLSYGSNSIPLIVSCFFTSGNFLELGMGSFSTPILHNISREENRETISVDTDLGWVNNFLSYNTSRHHKIYYVGNYEDLDKKLGLNLTQLGVVLVDHIDAGRRAEHAKQFCNRSKIVIVHDAEKRNDGFYRYEQTSLRSHF
;
A
#
# COMPACT_ATOMS: atom_id res chain seq x y z
N MET A 1 -42.32 38.62 3.84
CA MET A 1 -41.27 38.03 4.71
C MET A 1 -40.89 36.65 4.16
N VAL A 2 -39.75 36.53 3.48
CA VAL A 2 -39.21 35.25 3.03
C VAL A 2 -37.79 35.15 3.58
N LYS A 3 -37.57 34.25 4.54
CA LYS A 3 -36.24 34.00 5.10
C LYS A 3 -35.45 33.13 4.10
N LYS A 4 -34.38 33.69 3.51
CA LYS A 4 -33.34 32.93 2.80
C LYS A 4 -32.53 32.16 3.85
N ALA A 5 -32.60 30.83 3.81
CA ALA A 5 -31.65 29.98 4.52
C ALA A 5 -30.33 29.96 3.73
N THR A 6 -29.32 30.62 4.26
CA THR A 6 -27.93 30.52 3.79
C THR A 6 -27.38 29.16 4.18
N GLY A 7 -27.31 28.24 3.22
CA GLY A 7 -26.65 26.94 3.39
C GLY A 7 -25.14 27.13 3.53
N THR A 8 -24.63 27.02 4.74
CA THR A 8 -23.21 26.82 5.00
C THR A 8 -22.83 25.42 4.52
N SER A 9 -21.88 25.33 3.58
CA SER A 9 -21.34 24.05 3.14
C SER A 9 -20.65 23.37 4.33
N LYS A 10 -21.14 22.19 4.69
CA LYS A 10 -20.49 21.34 5.69
C LYS A 10 -19.17 20.86 5.09
N ILE A 11 -18.07 21.50 5.47
CA ILE A 11 -16.73 20.95 5.30
C ILE A 11 -16.72 19.59 6.00
N SER A 12 -16.50 18.55 5.21
CA SER A 12 -16.46 17.15 5.63
C SER A 12 -15.51 16.95 6.82
N LYS A 13 -16.01 16.34 7.90
CA LYS A 13 -15.24 15.95 9.10
C LYS A 13 -14.04 15.04 8.78
N ASN A 14 -13.96 14.45 7.58
CA ASN A 14 -12.94 13.47 7.22
C ASN A 14 -11.56 14.08 6.90
N SER A 15 -11.48 15.36 6.54
CA SER A 15 -10.19 16.01 6.24
C SER A 15 -9.32 16.28 7.48
N LYS A 16 -9.92 16.24 8.68
CA LYS A 16 -9.19 16.48 9.95
C LYS A 16 -8.36 15.29 10.42
N ASN A 17 -8.63 14.05 9.94
CA ASN A 17 -8.00 12.84 10.48
C ASN A 17 -6.58 12.59 9.93
N PHE A 18 -6.35 12.86 8.64
CA PHE A 18 -5.07 12.54 7.98
C PHE A 18 -3.91 13.45 8.45
N ALA A 19 -4.16 14.76 8.55
CA ALA A 19 -3.18 15.71 9.06
C ALA A 19 -2.85 15.44 10.54
N ASP A 20 -3.83 14.95 11.30
CA ASP A 20 -3.65 14.58 12.70
C ASP A 20 -2.76 13.34 12.85
N MET A 21 -3.01 12.28 12.08
CA MET A 21 -2.18 11.06 12.15
C MET A 21 -0.75 11.27 11.69
N LYS A 22 -0.53 12.08 10.64
CA LYS A 22 0.82 12.48 10.22
C LYS A 22 1.55 13.25 11.32
N ASN A 23 0.88 14.21 11.96
CA ASN A 23 1.47 14.98 13.05
C ASN A 23 1.76 14.12 14.28
N GLN A 24 0.86 13.20 14.62
CA GLN A 24 1.07 12.22 15.68
C GLN A 24 2.24 11.28 15.38
N LEU A 25 2.41 10.84 14.13
CA LEU A 25 3.57 10.02 13.73
C LEU A 25 4.89 10.79 13.91
N ILE A 26 4.90 12.10 13.68
CA ILE A 26 6.08 12.96 13.90
C ILE A 26 6.37 13.13 15.40
N GLN A 27 5.33 13.34 16.21
CA GLN A 27 5.46 13.61 17.64
C GLN A 27 5.73 12.34 18.47
N GLU A 28 5.12 11.22 18.09
CA GLU A 28 5.11 9.96 18.84
C GLU A 28 5.32 8.74 17.92
N PRO A 29 6.45 8.67 17.18
CA PRO A 29 6.65 7.67 16.13
C PRO A 29 6.52 6.23 16.64
N ASN A 30 7.11 5.92 17.80
CA ASN A 30 7.04 4.57 18.39
C ASN A 30 5.60 4.18 18.71
N ARG A 31 4.79 5.09 19.26
CA ARG A 31 3.38 4.80 19.60
C ARG A 31 2.58 4.48 18.35
N ILE A 32 2.74 5.28 17.29
CA ILE A 32 1.99 5.11 16.04
C ILE A 32 2.49 3.87 15.28
N ILE A 33 3.79 3.63 15.18
CA ILE A 33 4.35 2.47 14.47
C ILE A 33 3.94 1.17 15.17
N LEU A 34 4.14 1.07 16.50
CA LEU A 34 3.83 -0.15 17.26
C LEU A 34 2.33 -0.44 17.34
N LYS A 35 1.46 0.55 17.07
CA LYS A 35 0.02 0.31 16.91
C LYS A 35 -0.29 -0.68 15.78
N TYR A 36 0.49 -0.65 14.69
CA TYR A 36 0.22 -1.46 13.50
C TYR A 36 1.10 -2.72 13.40
N ILE A 37 2.26 -2.72 14.03
CA ILE A 37 3.18 -3.86 14.04
C ILE A 37 2.79 -4.81 15.18
N LYS A 38 2.13 -5.92 14.82
CA LYS A 38 1.62 -6.91 15.78
C LYS A 38 2.58 -8.08 16.04
N ALA A 39 3.58 -8.25 15.18
CA ALA A 39 4.53 -9.34 15.25
C ALA A 39 5.92 -8.80 15.63
N PRO A 40 6.72 -9.56 16.39
CA PRO A 40 8.04 -9.14 16.78
C PRO A 40 8.99 -9.10 15.58
N PHE A 41 9.96 -8.19 15.62
CA PHE A 41 10.93 -7.95 14.53
C PHE A 41 12.02 -9.03 14.41
N ASP A 42 12.06 -10.00 15.32
CA ASP A 42 13.07 -11.06 15.40
C ASP A 42 12.76 -12.27 14.51
N LEU A 43 11.62 -12.26 13.80
CA LEU A 43 11.21 -13.36 12.90
C LEU A 43 11.95 -13.40 11.56
N SER A 44 12.93 -12.52 11.32
CA SER A 44 13.66 -12.38 10.04
C SER A 44 12.80 -11.94 8.84
N TYR A 45 11.53 -11.58 9.05
CA TYR A 45 10.59 -11.06 8.05
C TYR A 45 9.91 -9.78 8.56
N GLY A 46 9.34 -8.98 7.64
CA GLY A 46 8.54 -7.81 8.00
C GLY A 46 9.34 -6.53 8.27
N SER A 47 10.63 -6.48 7.90
CA SER A 47 11.48 -5.29 8.01
C SER A 47 10.93 -4.07 7.25
N ASN A 48 10.17 -4.31 6.18
CA ASN A 48 9.46 -3.30 5.42
C ASN A 48 8.23 -2.69 6.13
N SER A 49 7.81 -3.20 7.30
CA SER A 49 6.63 -2.70 8.01
C SER A 49 6.76 -1.22 8.41
N ILE A 50 7.93 -0.80 8.90
CA ILE A 50 8.17 0.60 9.29
C ILE A 50 8.10 1.54 8.08
N PRO A 51 8.89 1.34 6.99
CA PRO A 51 8.79 2.22 5.83
C PRO A 51 7.40 2.18 5.17
N LEU A 52 6.67 1.05 5.24
CA LEU A 52 5.29 0.96 4.77
C LEU A 52 4.35 1.88 5.56
N ILE A 53 4.35 1.77 6.90
CA ILE A 53 3.50 2.58 7.77
C ILE A 53 3.78 4.07 7.56
N VAL A 54 5.05 4.46 7.56
CA VAL A 54 5.46 5.86 7.36
C VAL A 54 4.99 6.37 5.99
N SER A 55 5.22 5.60 4.93
CA SER A 55 4.80 5.99 3.57
C SER A 55 3.30 6.15 3.44
N CYS A 56 2.52 5.29 4.11
CA CYS A 56 1.07 5.41 4.14
C CYS A 56 0.64 6.76 4.74
N PHE A 57 1.19 7.17 5.89
CA PHE A 57 0.80 8.44 6.52
C PHE A 57 1.40 9.70 5.88
N PHE A 58 2.44 9.57 5.05
CA PHE A 58 3.05 10.69 4.35
C PHE A 58 2.53 10.90 2.92
N THR A 59 1.68 10.02 2.41
CA THR A 59 1.12 10.11 1.05
C THR A 59 -0.40 10.18 1.08
N SER A 60 -0.99 10.93 0.16
CA SER A 60 -2.42 10.81 -0.19
C SER A 60 -2.62 9.78 -1.30
N GLY A 61 -3.79 9.14 -1.39
CA GLY A 61 -4.16 8.26 -2.51
C GLY A 61 -4.36 6.79 -2.11
N ASN A 62 -4.76 5.90 -3.01
CA ASN A 62 -5.03 4.49 -2.63
C ASN A 62 -3.74 3.67 -2.46
N PHE A 63 -3.86 2.47 -1.89
CA PHE A 63 -2.77 1.53 -1.69
C PHE A 63 -2.88 0.34 -2.65
N LEU A 64 -1.75 -0.09 -3.18
CA LEU A 64 -1.62 -1.34 -3.93
C LEU A 64 -0.53 -2.20 -3.29
N GLU A 65 -0.85 -3.45 -3.02
CA GLU A 65 0.08 -4.47 -2.56
C GLU A 65 0.16 -5.58 -3.60
N LEU A 66 1.38 -5.84 -4.08
CA LEU A 66 1.71 -6.95 -4.94
C LEU A 66 2.51 -7.96 -4.11
N GLY A 67 1.91 -9.10 -3.78
CA GLY A 67 2.42 -10.06 -2.80
C GLY A 67 1.80 -9.79 -1.43
N MET A 68 0.93 -10.70 -1.00
CA MET A 68 0.28 -10.62 0.31
C MET A 68 1.16 -11.23 1.40
N GLY A 69 0.99 -10.76 2.64
CA GLY A 69 1.79 -11.24 3.76
C GLY A 69 1.13 -11.02 5.11
N SER A 70 1.53 -11.85 6.08
CA SER A 70 1.03 -11.75 7.47
C SER A 70 1.43 -10.46 8.19
N PHE A 71 2.36 -9.68 7.61
CA PHE A 71 2.81 -8.39 8.15
C PHE A 71 2.15 -7.22 7.41
N SER A 72 2.38 -7.08 6.11
CA SER A 72 1.95 -5.93 5.32
C SER A 72 0.44 -5.88 5.08
N THR A 73 -0.21 -7.01 4.77
CA THR A 73 -1.64 -7.04 4.44
C THR A 73 -2.52 -6.58 5.62
N PRO A 74 -2.30 -7.03 6.88
CA PRO A 74 -3.01 -6.49 8.04
C PRO A 74 -2.72 -5.01 8.31
N ILE A 75 -1.48 -4.54 8.09
CA ILE A 75 -1.12 -3.12 8.24
C ILE A 75 -1.94 -2.28 7.27
N LEU A 76 -1.91 -2.62 5.98
CA LEU A 76 -2.63 -1.90 4.93
C LEU A 76 -4.15 -1.96 5.14
N HIS A 77 -4.69 -3.07 5.62
CA HIS A 77 -6.11 -3.19 5.97
C HIS A 77 -6.52 -2.18 7.05
N ASN A 78 -5.73 -2.08 8.13
CA ASN A 78 -6.08 -1.22 9.25
C ASN A 78 -5.92 0.25 8.88
N ILE A 79 -4.81 0.62 8.23
CA ILE A 79 -4.58 2.00 7.82
C ILE A 79 -5.63 2.47 6.80
N SER A 80 -6.00 1.64 5.82
CA SER A 80 -7.00 2.05 4.82
C SER A 80 -8.38 2.31 5.42
N ARG A 81 -8.77 1.51 6.42
CA ARG A 81 -10.01 1.73 7.18
C ARG A 81 -9.98 3.03 7.99
N GLU A 82 -8.90 3.30 8.70
CA GLU A 82 -8.76 4.48 9.56
C GLU A 82 -8.63 5.78 8.77
N GLU A 83 -7.89 5.74 7.66
CA GLU A 83 -7.67 6.89 6.78
C GLU A 83 -8.74 7.04 5.68
N ASN A 84 -9.74 6.14 5.68
CA ASN A 84 -10.79 6.07 4.66
C ASN A 84 -10.22 6.10 3.22
N ARG A 85 -9.21 5.26 2.99
CA ARG A 85 -8.56 5.02 1.69
C ARG A 85 -8.89 3.61 1.22
N GLU A 86 -8.67 3.32 -0.05
CA GLU A 86 -8.83 1.95 -0.56
C GLU A 86 -7.47 1.25 -0.63
N THR A 87 -7.46 -0.04 -0.33
CA THR A 87 -6.36 -0.97 -0.53
C THR A 87 -6.79 -2.04 -1.51
N ILE A 88 -5.92 -2.34 -2.46
CA ILE A 88 -6.00 -3.55 -3.27
C ILE A 88 -4.77 -4.39 -2.95
N SER A 89 -4.98 -5.63 -2.52
CA SER A 89 -3.91 -6.61 -2.31
C SER A 89 -4.09 -7.76 -3.28
N VAL A 90 -2.99 -8.14 -3.92
CA VAL A 90 -2.98 -9.11 -5.00
C VAL A 90 -1.92 -10.17 -4.77
N ASP A 91 -2.26 -11.43 -5.01
CA ASP A 91 -1.32 -12.53 -5.00
C ASP A 91 -1.65 -13.58 -6.07
N THR A 92 -0.64 -14.38 -6.41
CA THR A 92 -0.69 -15.46 -7.40
C THR A 92 -0.88 -16.85 -6.80
N ASP A 93 -0.77 -17.00 -5.49
CA ASP A 93 -1.06 -18.25 -4.80
C ASP A 93 -2.48 -18.22 -4.23
N LEU A 94 -3.40 -18.99 -4.81
CA LEU A 94 -4.79 -19.06 -4.35
C LEU A 94 -4.91 -19.59 -2.92
N GLY A 95 -4.08 -20.55 -2.53
CA GLY A 95 -4.03 -21.07 -1.16
C GLY A 95 -3.61 -19.99 -0.17
N TRP A 96 -2.63 -19.17 -0.55
CA TRP A 96 -2.18 -18.04 0.24
C TRP A 96 -3.23 -16.93 0.33
N VAL A 97 -3.88 -16.58 -0.79
CA VAL A 97 -4.98 -15.61 -0.86
C VAL A 97 -6.09 -15.94 0.14
N ASN A 98 -6.42 -17.23 0.29
CA ASN A 98 -7.49 -17.69 1.18
C ASN A 98 -7.28 -17.27 2.64
N ASN A 99 -6.03 -17.08 3.08
CA ASN A 99 -5.71 -16.61 4.43
C ASN A 99 -6.19 -15.16 4.71
N PHE A 100 -6.42 -14.37 3.66
CA PHE A 100 -6.74 -12.94 3.77
C PHE A 100 -8.15 -12.59 3.28
N LEU A 101 -8.93 -13.55 2.78
CA LEU A 101 -10.27 -13.32 2.22
C LEU A 101 -11.23 -12.65 3.20
N SER A 102 -11.04 -12.82 4.51
CA SER A 102 -11.85 -12.14 5.52
C SER A 102 -11.79 -10.61 5.40
N TYR A 103 -10.70 -10.05 4.85
CA TYR A 103 -10.55 -8.61 4.63
C TYR A 103 -11.43 -8.05 3.51
N ASN A 104 -11.92 -8.89 2.58
CA ASN A 104 -12.88 -8.46 1.53
C ASN A 104 -14.23 -8.00 2.09
N THR A 105 -14.53 -8.33 3.35
CA THR A 105 -15.73 -7.82 4.05
C THR A 105 -15.65 -6.32 4.31
N SER A 106 -14.45 -5.74 4.27
CA SER A 106 -14.25 -4.29 4.36
C SER A 106 -14.59 -3.60 3.04
N ARG A 107 -15.19 -2.40 3.13
CA ARG A 107 -15.32 -1.52 1.96
C ARG A 107 -13.99 -0.92 1.50
N HIS A 108 -12.97 -0.90 2.37
CA HIS A 108 -11.68 -0.25 2.16
C HIS A 108 -10.56 -1.19 1.73
N HIS A 109 -10.80 -2.49 1.66
CA HIS A 109 -9.76 -3.46 1.31
C HIS A 109 -10.33 -4.53 0.39
N LYS A 110 -9.78 -4.66 -0.81
CA LYS A 110 -10.09 -5.69 -1.79
C LYS A 110 -8.92 -6.64 -1.97
N ILE A 111 -9.22 -7.93 -1.93
CA ILE A 111 -8.28 -9.04 -2.07
C ILE A 111 -8.55 -9.70 -3.41
N TYR A 112 -7.51 -9.84 -4.24
CA TYR A 112 -7.59 -10.49 -5.54
C TYR A 112 -6.57 -11.63 -5.67
N TYR A 113 -7.06 -12.75 -6.17
CA TYR A 113 -6.23 -13.77 -6.78
C TYR A 113 -6.04 -13.45 -8.28
N VAL A 114 -4.80 -13.44 -8.75
CA VAL A 114 -4.47 -13.37 -10.18
C VAL A 114 -3.66 -14.61 -10.56
N GLY A 115 -3.92 -15.23 -11.72
CA GLY A 115 -3.15 -16.44 -12.10
C GLY A 115 -1.67 -16.14 -12.40
N ASN A 116 -1.40 -14.89 -12.78
CA ASN A 116 -0.10 -14.29 -13.01
C ASN A 116 -0.26 -12.76 -12.87
N TYR A 117 0.84 -12.03 -12.75
CA TYR A 117 0.80 -10.57 -12.65
C TYR A 117 0.62 -9.83 -13.99
N GLU A 118 0.72 -10.51 -15.14
CA GLU A 118 0.45 -9.88 -16.45
C GLU A 118 -1.03 -9.49 -16.60
N ASP A 119 -1.91 -10.29 -15.99
CA ASP A 119 -3.35 -10.05 -16.00
C ASP A 119 -3.78 -8.94 -15.01
N LEU A 120 -2.86 -8.30 -14.30
CA LEU A 120 -3.17 -7.33 -13.24
C LEU A 120 -4.03 -6.16 -13.76
N ASP A 121 -3.60 -5.50 -14.83
CA ASP A 121 -4.31 -4.35 -15.42
C ASP A 121 -5.71 -4.76 -15.92
N LYS A 122 -5.82 -5.95 -16.52
CA LYS A 122 -7.07 -6.51 -17.03
C LYS A 122 -8.04 -6.88 -15.91
N LYS A 123 -7.55 -7.52 -14.85
CA LYS A 123 -8.36 -8.09 -13.77
C LYS A 123 -8.84 -7.03 -12.79
N LEU A 124 -7.99 -6.05 -12.52
CA LEU A 124 -8.33 -4.98 -11.59
C LEU A 124 -9.01 -3.78 -12.31
N GLY A 125 -9.09 -3.78 -13.64
CA GLY A 125 -9.75 -2.73 -14.43
C GLY A 125 -9.14 -1.35 -14.15
N LEU A 126 -7.81 -1.28 -14.09
CA LEU A 126 -7.09 -0.24 -13.37
C LEU A 126 -7.22 1.15 -13.99
N ASN A 127 -8.22 1.89 -13.51
CA ASN A 127 -8.11 3.33 -13.36
C ASN A 127 -7.49 3.66 -11.99
N LEU A 128 -6.28 3.13 -11.71
CA LEU A 128 -5.48 3.46 -10.49
C LEU A 128 -4.91 4.87 -10.60
N THR A 129 -5.78 5.84 -10.76
CA THR A 129 -5.39 7.22 -10.60
C THR A 129 -5.23 7.49 -9.12
N GLN A 130 -4.16 8.21 -8.74
CA GLN A 130 -3.87 8.61 -7.37
C GLN A 130 -3.47 7.48 -6.42
N LEU A 131 -2.49 6.63 -6.78
CA LEU A 131 -1.87 5.76 -5.77
C LEU A 131 -0.98 6.59 -4.82
N GLY A 132 -1.15 6.36 -3.52
CA GLY A 132 -0.25 6.88 -2.51
C GLY A 132 0.99 5.98 -2.39
N VAL A 133 0.76 4.70 -2.12
CA VAL A 133 1.82 3.71 -1.91
C VAL A 133 1.57 2.48 -2.77
N VAL A 134 2.63 1.98 -3.41
CA VAL A 134 2.67 0.64 -3.98
C VAL A 134 3.75 -0.17 -3.26
N LEU A 135 3.38 -1.33 -2.73
CA LEU A 135 4.31 -2.31 -2.18
C LEU A 135 4.55 -3.41 -3.21
N VAL A 136 5.81 -3.67 -3.54
CA VAL A 136 6.25 -4.74 -4.43
C VAL A 136 7.02 -5.78 -3.62
N ASP A 137 6.35 -6.88 -3.30
CA ASP A 137 6.88 -8.01 -2.52
C ASP A 137 6.34 -9.37 -3.00
N HIS A 138 5.96 -9.47 -4.27
CA HIS A 138 5.40 -10.70 -4.82
C HIS A 138 6.47 -11.76 -5.10
N ILE A 139 6.05 -13.02 -5.20
CA ILE A 139 6.96 -14.16 -5.41
C ILE A 139 7.74 -14.13 -6.74
N ASP A 140 7.19 -13.50 -7.79
CA ASP A 140 7.86 -13.37 -9.09
C ASP A 140 9.02 -12.36 -9.04
N ALA A 141 10.16 -12.79 -8.51
CA ALA A 141 11.35 -11.95 -8.33
C ALA A 141 11.79 -11.23 -9.62
N GLY A 142 11.73 -11.92 -10.76
CA GLY A 142 12.19 -11.39 -12.05
C GLY A 142 11.37 -10.19 -12.54
N ARG A 143 10.13 -10.05 -12.06
CA ARG A 143 9.22 -8.94 -12.43
C ARG A 143 9.14 -7.82 -11.41
N ARG A 144 9.73 -7.96 -10.22
CA ARG A 144 9.63 -6.92 -9.19
C ARG A 144 10.17 -5.58 -9.68
N ALA A 145 11.29 -5.57 -10.41
CA ALA A 145 11.84 -4.36 -11.01
C ALA A 145 10.91 -3.75 -12.09
N GLU A 146 10.26 -4.59 -12.89
CA GLU A 146 9.32 -4.16 -13.93
C GLU A 146 8.07 -3.51 -13.32
N HIS A 147 7.45 -4.14 -12.31
CA HIS A 147 6.32 -3.55 -11.60
C HIS A 147 6.72 -2.29 -10.83
N ALA A 148 7.89 -2.28 -10.18
CA ALA A 148 8.38 -1.08 -9.51
C ALA A 148 8.50 0.10 -10.49
N LYS A 149 9.02 -0.14 -11.71
CA LYS A 149 9.06 0.86 -12.77
C LYS A 149 7.68 1.22 -13.32
N GLN A 150 6.79 0.25 -13.51
CA GLN A 150 5.42 0.49 -13.99
C GLN A 150 4.66 1.44 -13.05
N PHE A 151 4.84 1.28 -11.74
CA PHE A 151 4.10 2.05 -10.73
C PHE A 151 4.80 3.33 -10.28
N CYS A 152 6.08 3.55 -10.62
CA CYS A 152 6.82 4.74 -10.19
C CYS A 152 6.21 6.07 -10.67
N ASN A 153 5.53 6.04 -11.83
CA ASN A 153 4.86 7.21 -12.42
C ASN A 153 3.37 7.30 -12.06
N ARG A 154 2.83 6.28 -11.38
CA ARG A 154 1.40 6.19 -11.01
C ARG A 154 1.18 6.39 -9.51
N SER A 155 2.25 6.38 -8.72
CA SER A 155 2.22 6.43 -7.26
C SER A 155 3.10 7.54 -6.68
N LYS A 156 2.84 7.93 -5.43
CA LYS A 156 3.72 8.87 -4.71
C LYS A 156 4.99 8.17 -4.21
N ILE A 157 4.84 6.95 -3.71
CA ILE A 157 5.93 6.11 -3.21
C ILE A 157 5.75 4.67 -3.72
N VAL A 158 6.83 4.07 -4.20
CA VAL A 158 6.95 2.63 -4.42
C VAL A 158 7.93 2.09 -3.39
N ILE A 159 7.52 1.06 -2.65
CA ILE A 159 8.36 0.31 -1.71
C ILE A 159 8.67 -1.03 -2.34
N VAL A 160 9.95 -1.37 -2.39
CA VAL A 160 10.44 -2.63 -2.95
C VAL A 160 11.04 -3.49 -1.85
N HIS A 161 10.66 -4.77 -1.82
CA HIS A 161 11.26 -5.76 -0.94
C HIS A 161 12.46 -6.45 -1.59
N ASP A 162 13.37 -6.98 -0.77
CA ASP A 162 14.63 -7.64 -1.14
C ASP A 162 15.47 -6.82 -2.15
N ALA A 163 15.68 -5.54 -1.83
CA ALA A 163 16.41 -4.61 -2.68
C ALA A 163 17.94 -4.74 -2.55
N GLU A 164 18.44 -5.71 -1.79
CA GLU A 164 19.88 -5.95 -1.70
C GLU A 164 20.46 -6.39 -3.04
N LYS A 165 21.69 -5.94 -3.33
CA LYS A 165 22.42 -6.40 -4.50
C LYS A 165 22.77 -7.87 -4.33
N ARG A 166 22.08 -8.74 -5.06
CA ARG A 166 22.39 -10.16 -5.10
C ARG A 166 23.31 -10.47 -6.27
N ASN A 167 24.27 -11.35 -6.04
CA ASN A 167 25.19 -11.82 -7.09
C ASN A 167 24.47 -12.58 -8.22
N ASP A 168 23.27 -13.11 -7.95
CA ASP A 168 22.43 -13.84 -8.92
C ASP A 168 21.54 -12.93 -9.79
N GLY A 169 21.45 -11.62 -9.48
CA GLY A 169 20.59 -10.68 -10.21
C GLY A 169 19.09 -11.01 -10.16
N PHE A 170 18.63 -11.82 -9.20
CA PHE A 170 17.29 -12.42 -9.20
C PHE A 170 16.15 -11.40 -9.24
N TYR A 171 16.29 -10.28 -8.52
CA TYR A 171 15.29 -9.21 -8.44
C TYR A 171 15.43 -8.08 -9.47
N ARG A 172 16.56 -8.05 -10.20
CA ARG A 172 16.83 -7.15 -11.36
C ARG A 172 16.69 -5.64 -11.13
N TYR A 173 16.64 -5.15 -9.89
CA TYR A 173 16.54 -3.71 -9.61
C TYR A 173 17.72 -2.90 -10.19
N GLU A 174 18.93 -3.47 -10.18
CA GLU A 174 20.18 -2.88 -10.71
C GLU A 174 20.14 -2.66 -12.23
N GLN A 175 19.32 -3.43 -12.96
CA GLN A 175 19.26 -3.41 -14.42
C GLN A 175 18.24 -2.38 -14.95
N THR A 176 17.50 -1.74 -14.05
CA THR A 176 16.35 -0.92 -14.41
C THR A 176 16.54 0.50 -13.89
N SER A 177 16.64 1.48 -14.80
CA SER A 177 16.45 2.89 -14.42
C SER A 177 15.00 3.08 -13.98
N LEU A 178 14.77 3.04 -12.66
CA LEU A 178 13.41 3.14 -12.07
C LEU A 178 12.79 4.53 -12.27
N ARG A 179 13.60 5.56 -12.53
CA ARG A 179 13.16 6.87 -13.02
C ARG A 179 14.04 7.30 -14.19
N SER A 180 13.48 7.94 -15.20
CA SER A 180 14.26 8.81 -16.09
C SER A 180 14.73 10.01 -15.26
N HIS A 181 15.96 10.48 -15.50
CA HIS A 181 16.44 11.72 -14.88
C HIS A 181 15.40 12.83 -15.17
N PHE A 182 15.02 13.57 -14.13
CA PHE A 182 14.06 14.68 -14.23
C PHE A 182 14.56 15.75 -15.19
#